data_AF-A0AAU8I5K4-F1
#
_entry.id   AF-A0AAU8I5K4-F1
#
_cell.length_a   1.000
_cell.length_b   1.000
_cell.length_c   1.000
_cell.angle_alpha   90.00
_cell.angle_beta   90.00
_cell.angle_gamma   90.00
#
_symmetry.space_group_name_H-M   'P 1'
#
loop_
_entity.id
_entity.type
_entity.pdbx_description
1 polymer ?
#
loop_
_entity_poly.entity_id
_entity_poly.type
_entity_poly.pdbx_seq_one_letter_code
_entity_poly.pdbx_strand_id
1 'polypeptide(L)' 'MGIVNIDDDLHDQLRRACTVTSRSINAQANFWIKVGMLCEMNPELSFQDIVARELRAAGVRPQAVTPGRT' A
#
# COMPACT_ATOMS: atom_id res chain seq x y z
N MET A 1 -2.98 -0.44 21.71
CA MET A 1 -2.56 -0.95 20.39
C MET A 1 -3.08 -2.37 20.28
N GLY A 2 -3.86 -2.71 19.25
CA GLY A 2 -4.36 -4.07 19.07
C GLY A 2 -3.23 -4.95 18.53
N ILE A 3 -2.91 -6.05 19.21
CA ILE A 3 -1.90 -7.00 18.75
C ILE A 3 -2.56 -7.91 17.72
N VAL A 4 -2.07 -7.88 16.49
CA VAL A 4 -2.47 -8.84 15.44
C VAL A 4 -1.42 -9.94 15.43
N ASN A 5 -1.85 -11.17 15.68
CA ASN A 5 -0.96 -12.32 15.57
C ASN A 5 -0.73 -12.64 14.09
N ILE A 6 0.53 -12.74 13.67
CA ILE A 6 0.92 -13.12 12.32
C ILE A 6 1.94 -14.24 12.40
N ASP A 7 1.86 -15.15 11.44
CA ASP A 7 2.81 -16.27 11.32
C ASP A 7 4.25 -15.75 11.15
N ASP A 8 5.23 -16.47 11.73
CA ASP A 8 6.64 -16.04 11.75
C ASP A 8 7.23 -15.93 10.33
N ASP A 9 6.90 -16.85 9.43
CA ASP A 9 7.38 -16.80 8.05
C ASP A 9 6.79 -15.59 7.32
N LEU A 10 5.51 -15.28 7.57
CA LEU A 10 4.86 -14.10 7.02
C LEU A 10 5.45 -12.80 7.57
N HIS A 11 5.73 -12.74 8.88
CA HIS A 11 6.40 -11.60 9.51
C HIS A 11 7.76 -11.33 8.85
N ASP A 12 8.54 -12.38 8.60
CA ASP A 12 9.83 -12.29 7.92
C ASP A 12 9.73 -11.81 6.47
N GLN A 13 8.73 -12.29 5.71
CA GLN A 13 8.46 -11.77 4.37
C GLN A 13 8.04 -10.29 4.40
N LEU A 14 7.18 -9.88 5.35
CA LEU A 14 6.78 -8.48 5.52
C LEU A 14 8.00 -7.60 5.82
N ARG A 15 8.89 -8.07 6.70
CA ARG A 15 10.13 -7.36 7.04
C ARG A 15 11.02 -7.15 5.81
N ARG A 16 11.13 -8.15 4.93
CA ARG A 16 11.85 -8.00 3.65
C ARG A 16 11.16 -6.99 2.73
N ALA A 17 9.84 -7.06 2.57
CA ALA A 17 9.08 -6.15 1.72
C ALA A 17 9.23 -4.67 2.13
N CYS A 18 9.30 -4.39 3.44
CA CYS A 18 9.53 -3.05 3.98
C CYS A 18 10.79 -2.36 3.41
N THR A 19 11.83 -3.14 3.07
CA THR A 19 13.07 -2.59 2.49
C THR A 19 12.85 -2.00 1.10
N VAL A 20 11.95 -2.60 0.32
CA VAL A 20 11.60 -2.16 -1.04
C VAL A 20 10.56 -1.05 -1.02
N THR A 21 9.56 -1.14 -0.14
CA THR A 21 8.44 -0.19 -0.11
C THR A 21 8.72 1.05 0.73
N SER A 22 9.87 1.12 1.40
CA SER A 22 10.27 2.23 2.28
C SER A 22 9.21 2.56 3.36
N ARG A 23 8.66 1.52 3.99
CA ARG A 23 7.65 1.63 5.07
C ARG A 23 8.07 0.82 6.28
N SER A 24 7.67 1.25 7.49
CA SER A 24 7.80 0.40 8.69
C SER A 24 6.90 -0.84 8.58
N ILE A 25 7.17 -1.87 9.39
CA ILE A 25 6.37 -3.11 9.39
C ILE A 25 4.90 -2.83 9.73
N ASN A 26 4.65 -1.96 10.70
CA ASN A 26 3.28 -1.57 11.07
C ASN A 26 2.60 -0.79 9.95
N ALA A 27 3.32 0.10 9.25
CA ALA A 27 2.78 0.82 8.10
C ALA A 27 2.48 -0.13 6.92
N GLN A 28 3.30 -1.17 6.72
CA GLN A 28 3.08 -2.19 5.70
C GLN A 28 1.86 -3.06 6.02
N ALA A 29 1.71 -3.49 7.28
CA ALA A 29 0.54 -4.24 7.74
C ALA A 29 -0.75 -3.40 7.61
N ASN A 30 -0.73 -2.16 8.10
CA ASN A 30 -1.87 -1.26 8.00
C ASN A 30 -2.27 -0.97 6.54
N PHE A 31 -1.29 -0.81 5.65
CA PHE A 31 -1.55 -0.65 4.23
C PHE A 31 -2.34 -1.84 3.66
N TRP A 32 -1.88 -3.06 3.90
CA TRP A 32 -2.55 -4.25 3.34
C TRP A 32 -3.90 -4.56 4.00
N ILE A 33 -4.07 -4.30 5.30
CA ILE A 33 -5.37 -4.42 5.97
C ILE A 33 -6.38 -3.45 5.35
N LYS A 34 -5.99 -2.17 5.17
CA LYS A 34 -6.86 -1.16 4.56
C LYS A 34 -7.18 -1.53 3.11
N VAL A 35 -6.18 -1.92 2.31
CA VAL A 35 -6.37 -2.30 0.91
C VAL A 35 -7.29 -3.51 0.79
N GLY A 36 -7.08 -4.57 1.58
CA GLY A 36 -7.92 -5.78 1.56
C GLY A 36 -9.39 -5.44 1.83
N MET A 37 -9.66 -4.66 2.88
CA MET A 37 -11.01 -4.18 3.20
C MET A 37 -11.62 -3.37 2.04
N LEU A 38 -10.84 -2.50 1.40
CA LEU A 38 -11.33 -1.71 0.25
C LEU A 38 -11.64 -2.59 -0.97
N CYS A 39 -10.84 -3.62 -1.24
CA CYS A 39 -11.11 -4.60 -2.29
C CYS A 39 -12.41 -5.37 -2.02
N GLU A 40 -12.63 -5.80 -0.78
CA GLU A 40 -13.86 -6.50 -0.39
C GLU A 40 -15.11 -5.61 -0.54
N MET A 41 -14.99 -4.33 -0.21
CA MET A 41 -16.09 -3.37 -0.30
C MET A 41 -16.37 -2.86 -1.73
N ASN A 42 -15.43 -3.00 -2.65
CA ASN A 42 -15.52 -2.49 -4.02
C ASN A 42 -15.01 -3.58 -5.00
N PRO A 43 -15.70 -4.73 -5.10
CA PRO A 43 -15.23 -5.92 -5.83
C PRO A 43 -15.02 -5.67 -7.34
N GLU A 44 -15.62 -4.62 -7.89
CA GLU A 44 -15.47 -4.19 -9.28
C GLU A 44 -14.19 -3.38 -9.55
N LEU A 45 -13.52 -2.88 -8.50
CA LEU A 45 -12.32 -2.07 -8.63
C LEU A 45 -11.06 -2.93 -8.54
N SER A 46 -10.10 -2.67 -9.42
CA SER A 46 -8.77 -3.26 -9.29
C SER A 46 -8.00 -2.66 -8.11
N PHE A 47 -6.96 -3.35 -7.65
CA PHE A 47 -6.02 -2.81 -6.67
C PHE A 47 -5.46 -1.45 -7.12
N GLN A 48 -5.12 -1.31 -8.40
CA GLN A 48 -4.58 -0.10 -9.01
C GLN A 48 -5.61 1.04 -8.93
N ASP A 49 -6.88 0.76 -9.21
CA ASP A 49 -7.96 1.76 -9.10
C ASP A 49 -8.15 2.24 -7.67
N ILE A 50 -8.13 1.30 -6.71
CA ILE A 50 -8.21 1.61 -5.28
C ILE A 50 -7.05 2.51 -4.87
N VAL A 51 -5.81 2.13 -5.17
CA VAL A 51 -4.63 2.92 -4.81
C VAL A 51 -4.66 4.30 -5.45
N ALA A 52 -5.01 4.39 -6.74
CA ALA A 52 -5.14 5.68 -7.43
C ALA A 52 -6.24 6.56 -6.82
N ARG A 53 -7.38 5.98 -6.44
CA ARG A 53 -8.46 6.68 -5.74
C ARG A 53 -8.00 7.22 -4.39
N GLU A 54 -7.35 6.39 -3.58
CA GLU A 54 -6.87 6.78 -2.25
C GLU A 54 -5.78 7.87 -2.33
N LEU A 55 -4.84 7.77 -3.29
CA LEU A 55 -3.83 8.80 -3.51
C LEU A 55 -4.45 10.13 -3.91
N ARG A 56 -5.43 10.12 -4.84
CA ARG A 56 -6.17 11.34 -5.23
C ARG A 56 -6.95 11.94 -4.05
N ALA A 57 -7.61 11.10 -3.26
CA ALA A 57 -8.35 11.54 -2.07
C ALA A 57 -7.42 12.17 -1.02
N ALA A 58 -6.18 11.68 -0.91
CA ALA A 58 -5.13 12.27 -0.08
C ALA A 58 -4.50 13.55 -0.68
N GLY A 59 -4.96 14.01 -1.85
CA GLY A 59 -4.43 15.18 -2.53
C GLY A 59 -3.10 14.97 -3.24
N VAL A 60 -2.62 13.72 -3.34
CA VAL A 60 -1.40 13.39 -4.09
C VAL A 60 -1.71 13.52 -5.58
N ARG A 61 -0.95 14.37 -6.27
CA ARG A 61 -1.08 14.61 -7.71
C ARG A 61 0.12 14.01 -8.43
N PRO A 62 -0.08 13.33 -9.58
CA PRO A 62 1.05 12.94 -10.43
C PRO A 62 1.82 14.18 -10.85
N GLN A 63 3.13 14.19 -10.64
CA GLN A 63 3.98 15.22 -11.23
C GLN A 63 4.28 14.81 -12.68
N ALA A 64 4.07 15.72 -13.62
CA ALA A 64 4.49 15.48 -14.99
C ALA A 64 6.01 15.31 -15.03
N VAL A 65 6.47 14.15 -15.50
CA VAL A 65 7.89 13.94 -15.77
C VAL A 65 8.20 14.70 -17.05
N THR A 66 8.86 15.85 -16.93
CA THR A 66 9.40 16.56 -18.10
C THR A 66 10.49 15.68 -18.71
N PRO A 67 10.38 15.24 -19.97
CA PRO A 67 11.46 14.51 -20.61
C PRO A 67 12.71 15.39 -20.61
N GLY A 68 13.81 14.88 -20.08
CA GLY A 68 15.09 15.57 -20.11
C GLY A 68 15.43 15.95 -21.54
N ARG A 69 15.70 17.24 -21.76
CA ARG A 69 16.10 17.78 -23.07
C ARG A 69 17.47 17.18 -23.42
N THR A 70 17.47 16.22 -24.35
CA THR A 70 18.68 15.64 -24.97
C THR A 70 19.43 16.68 -25.77
#